data_AF-A0A850GXC8-F1
#
_entry.id   AF-A0A850GXC8-F1
#
_cell.length_a   1.000
_cell.length_b   1.000
_cell.length_c   1.000
_cell.angle_alpha   90.00
_cell.angle_beta   90.00
_cell.angle_gamma   90.00
#
_symmetry.space_group_name_H-M   'P 1'
#
loop_
_entity.id
_entity.type
_entity.pdbx_description
1 polymer ?
#
loop_
_entity_poly.entity_id
_entity_poly.type
_entity_poly.pdbx_seq_one_letter_code
_entity_poly.pdbx_strand_id
1 'polypeptide(L)'
;MLGLLALSALGCLDLELPGDDEGGDGVDVVLCEEDCTHELSGELILFVNARLSDESSSFQSHIELATEGTFLGNELFLYDPTKVCEDGGNACRLTSLGYLHLDDALGDISVEDGSLRKFVVRDLAWHPEQGLWAATFDTLNDEWSITHLEVDDWSRRDNLIGVERWVVPPGPAESPSTDPCYWFEAVSGLGFAGDELLLGVRGTGSKGLVSEGSLLRVRTEVFDQGHCVQDSDVSQDPLYYACDVVCEQWCSFGNKIGVAGDVVEALDGESAAAWLRSEDEDAMALDHNELSTCAPPAAGEVSEAASANVFLDEVVRGDEIDAMARIDGALYGLSVLGKVYLIDEVERTVDEVDDLSGLFADQGLRLRGAAAVTVP
;
A
#
# COMPACT_ATOMS: atom_id res chain seq x y z
N MET A 1 -13.35 -54.22 -4.44
CA MET A 1 -12.06 -53.90 -3.79
C MET A 1 -11.41 -52.86 -4.67
N LEU A 2 -11.66 -51.58 -4.37
CA LEU A 2 -10.78 -50.70 -3.56
C LEU A 2 -9.43 -50.48 -4.28
N GLY A 3 -9.00 -49.26 -4.60
CA GLY A 3 -9.53 -47.95 -4.20
C GLY A 3 -9.01 -46.81 -5.07
N LEU A 4 -9.75 -45.71 -4.98
CA LEU A 4 -9.49 -44.38 -5.50
C LEU A 4 -8.10 -43.88 -5.08
N LEU A 5 -7.40 -43.24 -6.02
CA LEU A 5 -6.46 -42.17 -5.71
C LEU A 5 -7.22 -40.85 -5.91
N ALA A 6 -7.65 -40.26 -4.82
CA ALA A 6 -8.00 -38.85 -4.76
C ALA A 6 -6.67 -38.10 -4.56
N LEU A 7 -6.25 -37.31 -5.56
CA LEU A 7 -5.29 -36.23 -5.30
C LEU A 7 -6.11 -35.03 -4.85
N SER A 8 -5.75 -34.57 -3.66
CA SER A 8 -6.27 -33.43 -2.92
C SER A 8 -6.21 -32.14 -3.72
N ALA A 9 -7.35 -31.46 -3.77
CA ALA A 9 -7.47 -30.04 -4.04
C ALA A 9 -6.76 -29.24 -2.94
N LEU A 10 -5.92 -28.30 -3.34
CA LEU A 10 -5.47 -27.17 -2.53
C LEU A 10 -5.68 -25.91 -3.37
N GLY A 11 -6.83 -25.28 -3.12
CA GLY A 11 -7.05 -23.83 -3.16
C GLY A 11 -6.81 -23.10 -4.48
N CYS A 12 -7.59 -23.39 -5.53
CA CYS A 12 -7.94 -22.33 -6.47
C CYS A 12 -8.99 -21.44 -5.79
N LEU A 13 -8.65 -20.16 -5.58
CA LEU A 13 -9.64 -19.09 -5.56
C LEU A 13 -10.29 -19.09 -6.95
N ASP A 14 -11.51 -19.61 -7.05
CA ASP A 14 -12.37 -19.37 -8.21
C ASP A 14 -13.47 -18.42 -7.74
N LEU A 15 -13.13 -17.14 -7.70
CA LEU A 15 -14.13 -16.10 -7.60
C LEU A 15 -14.75 -16.02 -9.00
N GLU A 16 -15.73 -16.89 -9.29
CA GLU A 16 -16.54 -16.78 -10.50
C GLU A 16 -17.33 -15.47 -10.39
N LEU A 17 -16.75 -14.40 -10.96
CA LEU A 17 -17.46 -13.16 -11.21
C LEU A 17 -18.65 -13.52 -12.12
N PRO A 18 -19.91 -13.29 -11.71
CA PRO A 18 -21.02 -13.43 -12.63
C PRO A 18 -20.77 -12.47 -13.80
N GLY A 19 -20.72 -13.02 -15.01
CA GLY A 19 -20.52 -12.22 -16.22
C GLY A 19 -21.58 -11.12 -16.32
N ASP A 20 -21.20 -10.00 -16.93
CA ASP A 20 -21.99 -8.77 -17.14
C ASP A 20 -23.45 -9.05 -17.55
N ASP A 21 -24.32 -9.29 -16.57
CA ASP A 21 -25.76 -9.19 -16.72
C ASP A 21 -26.18 -7.92 -15.98
N GLU A 22 -26.60 -6.92 -16.75
CA GLU A 22 -27.18 -5.68 -16.25
C GLU A 22 -28.36 -5.96 -15.32
N GLY A 23 -28.13 -5.88 -14.01
CA GLY A 23 -29.18 -6.02 -13.00
C GLY A 23 -28.61 -6.23 -11.61
N GLY A 24 -28.49 -5.13 -10.84
CA GLY A 24 -27.97 -5.09 -9.48
C GLY A 24 -28.75 -5.95 -8.48
N ASP A 25 -28.29 -7.18 -8.29
CA ASP A 25 -28.49 -7.95 -7.08
C ASP A 25 -27.08 -8.25 -6.57
N GLY A 26 -26.65 -7.57 -5.48
CA GLY A 26 -25.33 -7.74 -4.88
C GLY A 26 -25.03 -9.20 -4.52
N VAL A 27 -23.75 -9.56 -4.46
CA VAL A 27 -23.34 -10.96 -4.33
C VAL A 27 -23.30 -11.38 -2.85
N ASP A 28 -23.91 -12.53 -2.54
CA ASP A 28 -23.64 -13.26 -1.28
C ASP A 28 -22.29 -13.97 -1.41
N VAL A 29 -21.21 -13.32 -0.95
CA VAL A 29 -19.85 -13.86 -1.10
C VAL A 29 -19.55 -14.86 0.01
N VAL A 30 -19.37 -16.13 -0.37
CA VAL A 30 -18.77 -17.16 0.48
C VAL A 30 -17.28 -17.22 0.15
N LEU A 31 -16.44 -16.57 0.98
CA LEU A 31 -15.00 -16.47 0.72
C LEU A 31 -14.28 -17.83 0.86
N CYS A 32 -14.81 -18.75 1.67
CA CYS A 32 -14.22 -20.08 1.86
C CYS A 32 -15.23 -21.08 2.47
N GLU A 33 -15.27 -22.31 1.91
CA GLU A 33 -16.24 -23.34 2.32
C GLU A 33 -15.74 -24.28 3.45
N GLU A 34 -14.45 -24.64 3.52
CA GLU A 34 -13.85 -25.45 4.60
C GLU A 34 -12.34 -25.15 4.83
N ASP A 35 -11.90 -25.15 6.11
CA ASP A 35 -10.51 -24.93 6.60
C ASP A 35 -9.76 -23.74 5.99
N CYS A 36 -10.18 -22.53 6.33
CA CYS A 36 -9.66 -21.28 5.77
C CYS A 36 -8.39 -20.79 6.48
N THR A 37 -7.53 -21.72 6.93
CA THR A 37 -6.27 -21.40 7.58
C THR A 37 -5.08 -21.55 6.64
N HIS A 38 -3.94 -20.95 6.99
CA HIS A 38 -2.65 -21.13 6.33
C HIS A 38 -1.54 -21.44 7.34
N GLU A 39 -0.39 -21.89 6.86
CA GLU A 39 0.75 -22.30 7.70
C GLU A 39 1.88 -21.25 7.79
N LEU A 40 1.77 -20.11 7.10
CA LEU A 40 2.77 -19.05 7.20
C LEU A 40 2.76 -18.42 8.60
N SER A 41 3.95 -18.22 9.17
CA SER A 41 4.18 -17.63 10.50
C SER A 41 5.59 -17.02 10.54
N GLY A 42 5.87 -16.17 11.52
CA GLY A 42 7.14 -15.45 11.64
C GLY A 42 7.12 -14.09 10.93
N GLU A 43 8.31 -13.60 10.60
CA GLU A 43 8.47 -12.33 9.88
C GLU A 43 8.20 -12.54 8.39
N LEU A 44 7.18 -11.86 7.86
CA LEU A 44 6.66 -12.03 6.50
C LEU A 44 6.50 -10.67 5.82
N ILE A 45 6.43 -10.68 4.49
CA ILE A 45 6.05 -9.52 3.69
C ILE A 45 4.53 -9.56 3.53
N LEU A 46 3.83 -8.55 4.07
CA LEU A 46 2.45 -8.27 3.72
C LEU A 46 2.43 -7.31 2.53
N PHE A 47 1.70 -7.60 1.46
CA PHE A 47 1.54 -6.65 0.36
C PHE A 47 0.09 -6.57 -0.11
N VAL A 48 -0.23 -5.47 -0.79
CA VAL A 48 -1.54 -5.24 -1.39
C VAL A 48 -1.53 -5.50 -2.89
N ASN A 49 -2.54 -6.22 -3.37
CA ASN A 49 -2.82 -6.36 -4.80
C ASN A 49 -3.92 -5.38 -5.23
N ALA A 50 -3.55 -4.40 -6.05
CA ALA A 50 -4.46 -3.45 -6.68
C ALA A 50 -4.83 -3.88 -8.10
N ARG A 51 -5.38 -5.09 -8.21
CA ARG A 51 -5.78 -5.71 -9.47
C ARG A 51 -6.70 -4.78 -10.28
N LEU A 52 -6.44 -4.67 -11.58
CA LEU A 52 -7.28 -3.90 -12.50
C LEU A 52 -8.60 -4.65 -12.77
N SER A 53 -9.69 -3.93 -13.01
CA SER A 53 -11.00 -4.54 -13.34
C SER A 53 -10.96 -5.45 -14.56
N ASP A 54 -10.19 -5.03 -15.57
CA ASP A 54 -9.99 -5.74 -16.83
C ASP A 54 -8.70 -5.28 -17.53
N GLU A 55 -8.30 -5.99 -18.58
CA GLU A 55 -7.06 -5.71 -19.33
C GLU A 55 -7.03 -4.31 -19.96
N SER A 56 -8.19 -3.69 -20.18
CA SER A 56 -8.35 -2.35 -20.76
C SER A 56 -8.63 -1.26 -19.71
N SER A 57 -8.95 -1.65 -18.48
CA SER A 57 -9.25 -0.74 -17.39
C SER A 57 -7.97 -0.15 -16.81
N SER A 58 -8.00 1.16 -16.56
CA SER A 58 -6.94 1.88 -15.83
C SER A 58 -7.24 2.00 -14.34
N PHE A 59 -8.28 1.32 -13.87
CA PHE A 59 -8.78 1.39 -12.50
C PHE A 59 -9.16 -0.02 -12.00
N GLN A 60 -9.33 -0.11 -10.69
CA GLN A 60 -9.89 -1.26 -10.01
C GLN A 60 -11.37 -1.01 -9.72
N SER A 61 -12.17 -2.05 -9.87
CA SER A 61 -13.58 -2.07 -9.48
C SER A 61 -13.77 -3.14 -8.44
N HIS A 62 -14.35 -2.76 -7.33
CA HIS A 62 -14.59 -3.68 -6.22
C HIS A 62 -15.85 -4.51 -6.43
N ILE A 63 -15.91 -5.63 -5.70
CA ILE A 63 -17.02 -6.57 -5.77
C ILE A 63 -18.13 -6.03 -4.88
N GLU A 64 -19.29 -5.74 -5.46
CA GLU A 64 -20.47 -5.27 -4.74
C GLU A 64 -21.09 -6.42 -3.93
N LEU A 65 -21.36 -6.15 -2.66
CA LEU A 65 -21.97 -7.10 -1.73
C LEU A 65 -23.49 -6.92 -1.70
N ALA A 66 -24.19 -7.91 -1.12
CA ALA A 66 -25.65 -7.90 -1.02
C ALA A 66 -26.24 -6.67 -0.29
N THR A 67 -25.48 -6.06 0.63
CA THR A 67 -25.88 -4.82 1.30
C THR A 67 -25.52 -3.63 0.41
N GLU A 68 -26.51 -2.80 0.09
CA GLU A 68 -26.33 -1.59 -0.72
C GLU A 68 -25.21 -0.71 -0.13
N GLY A 69 -24.31 -0.23 -0.99
CA GLY A 69 -23.20 0.64 -0.58
C GLY A 69 -21.99 -0.09 0.00
N THR A 70 -21.97 -1.42 0.02
CA THR A 70 -20.85 -2.21 0.59
C THR A 70 -20.08 -3.02 -0.46
N PHE A 71 -18.77 -3.15 -0.29
CA PHE A 71 -17.87 -3.76 -1.28
C PHE A 71 -16.73 -4.57 -0.65
N LEU A 72 -16.24 -5.58 -1.36
CA LEU A 72 -14.91 -6.17 -1.12
C LEU A 72 -13.87 -5.43 -1.95
N GLY A 73 -12.96 -4.75 -1.24
CA GLY A 73 -11.91 -3.92 -1.80
C GLY A 73 -10.65 -4.68 -2.20
N ASN A 74 -9.50 -4.03 -2.00
CA ASN A 74 -8.18 -4.62 -2.24
C ASN A 74 -7.96 -5.92 -1.45
N GLU A 75 -7.24 -6.86 -2.05
CA GLU A 75 -6.81 -8.10 -1.39
C GLU A 75 -5.40 -7.92 -0.82
N LEU A 76 -5.18 -8.39 0.40
CA LEU A 76 -3.86 -8.44 1.04
C LEU A 76 -3.30 -9.86 0.99
N PHE A 77 -1.99 -9.97 0.81
CA PHE A 77 -1.27 -11.23 0.71
C PHE A 77 -0.09 -11.27 1.68
N LEU A 78 0.15 -12.42 2.28
CA LEU A 78 1.36 -12.73 3.04
C LEU A 78 2.33 -13.52 2.16
N TYR A 79 3.60 -13.11 2.18
CA TYR A 79 4.68 -13.74 1.43
C TYR A 79 5.91 -13.97 2.31
N ASP A 80 6.44 -15.19 2.27
CA ASP A 80 7.69 -15.59 2.92
C ASP A 80 8.82 -15.72 1.88
N PRO A 81 9.71 -14.71 1.74
CA PRO A 81 10.82 -14.79 0.79
C PRO A 81 11.91 -15.79 1.19
N THR A 82 11.91 -16.27 2.44
CA THR A 82 12.99 -17.11 3.00
C THR A 82 12.66 -18.61 2.91
N LYS A 83 11.37 -18.95 2.88
CA LYS A 83 10.89 -20.33 2.83
C LYS A 83 11.28 -21.02 1.54
N VAL A 84 11.47 -22.33 1.58
CA VAL A 84 11.79 -23.16 0.41
C VAL A 84 10.66 -24.17 0.18
N CYS A 85 10.07 -24.17 -1.01
CA CYS A 85 9.00 -25.10 -1.35
C CYS A 85 9.56 -26.47 -1.74
N GLU A 86 8.92 -27.54 -1.26
CA GLU A 86 9.36 -28.92 -1.51
C GLU A 86 9.30 -29.32 -2.99
N ASP A 87 8.37 -28.71 -3.74
CA ASP A 87 8.17 -28.92 -5.18
C ASP A 87 9.15 -28.10 -6.05
N GLY A 88 9.97 -27.24 -5.42
CA GLY A 88 10.89 -26.32 -6.10
C GLY A 88 10.23 -25.10 -6.74
N GLY A 89 8.92 -24.91 -6.53
CA GLY A 89 8.20 -23.69 -6.93
C GLY A 89 8.23 -22.61 -5.85
N ASN A 90 7.30 -21.66 -5.92
CA ASN A 90 7.13 -20.57 -4.96
C ASN A 90 5.72 -20.48 -4.36
N ALA A 91 4.77 -21.32 -4.80
CA ALA A 91 3.38 -21.26 -4.33
C ALA A 91 3.22 -21.46 -2.81
N CYS A 92 4.11 -22.23 -2.16
CA CYS A 92 4.05 -22.45 -0.70
C CYS A 92 4.46 -21.23 0.15
N ARG A 93 5.00 -20.18 -0.50
CA ARG A 93 5.49 -18.95 0.13
C ARG A 93 4.41 -17.89 0.24
N LEU A 94 3.31 -18.03 -0.50
CA LEU A 94 2.31 -16.99 -0.68
C LEU A 94 0.94 -17.49 -0.21
N THR A 95 0.20 -16.64 0.51
CA THR A 95 -1.21 -16.90 0.82
C THR A 95 -2.00 -15.60 0.90
N SER A 96 -3.29 -15.66 0.58
CA SER A 96 -4.20 -14.54 0.81
C SER A 96 -4.39 -14.36 2.31
N LEU A 97 -4.47 -13.12 2.78
CA LEU A 97 -4.88 -12.78 4.13
C LEU A 97 -6.37 -12.45 4.17
N GLY A 98 -6.87 -11.79 3.13
CA GLY A 98 -8.27 -11.38 3.04
C GLY A 98 -8.47 -10.11 2.20
N TYR A 99 -9.69 -9.61 2.21
CA TYR A 99 -10.12 -8.44 1.45
C TYR A 99 -10.49 -7.30 2.39
N LEU A 100 -10.24 -6.06 1.96
CA LEU A 100 -10.78 -4.89 2.63
C LEU A 100 -12.32 -4.93 2.62
N HIS A 101 -12.93 -4.70 3.77
CA HIS A 101 -14.37 -4.51 3.90
C HIS A 101 -14.68 -3.02 3.82
N LEU A 102 -15.38 -2.61 2.76
CA LEU A 102 -15.73 -1.22 2.51
C LEU A 102 -17.23 -1.04 2.73
N ASP A 103 -17.61 -0.25 3.72
CA ASP A 103 -19.00 -0.02 4.11
C ASP A 103 -19.28 1.43 4.54
N ASP A 104 -20.43 1.67 5.15
CA ASP A 104 -20.90 2.98 5.59
C ASP A 104 -20.05 3.61 6.71
N ALA A 105 -19.22 2.83 7.39
CA ALA A 105 -18.28 3.37 8.38
C ALA A 105 -17.21 4.29 7.75
N LEU A 106 -17.01 4.22 6.42
CA LEU A 106 -16.07 5.05 5.68
C LEU A 106 -16.60 6.45 5.32
N GLY A 107 -17.84 6.76 5.73
CA GLY A 107 -18.48 8.05 5.51
C GLY A 107 -19.63 7.95 4.52
N ASP A 108 -20.74 8.60 4.86
CA ASP A 108 -21.95 8.71 4.04
C ASP A 108 -21.61 9.29 2.66
N ILE A 109 -20.69 10.26 2.58
CA ILE A 109 -20.30 10.90 1.32
C ILE A 109 -19.79 9.87 0.30
N SER A 110 -18.93 8.94 0.73
CA SER A 110 -18.32 7.92 -0.12
C SER A 110 -19.30 6.82 -0.55
N VAL A 111 -20.34 6.60 0.25
CA VAL A 111 -21.43 5.69 -0.11
C VAL A 111 -22.35 6.36 -1.14
N GLU A 112 -22.77 7.60 -0.89
CA GLU A 112 -23.75 8.31 -1.72
C GLU A 112 -23.25 8.61 -3.13
N ASP A 113 -21.97 8.97 -3.28
CA ASP A 113 -21.36 9.26 -4.58
C ASP A 113 -20.80 8.01 -5.31
N GLY A 114 -20.79 6.87 -4.60
CA GLY A 114 -20.27 5.60 -5.08
C GLY A 114 -18.74 5.52 -5.12
N SER A 115 -18.02 6.36 -4.39
CA SER A 115 -16.56 6.42 -4.39
C SER A 115 -15.91 5.16 -3.86
N LEU A 116 -16.59 4.47 -2.92
CA LEU A 116 -16.12 3.20 -2.37
C LEU A 116 -15.83 2.19 -3.47
N ARG A 117 -16.58 2.18 -4.58
CA ARG A 117 -16.35 1.27 -5.73
C ARG A 117 -14.94 1.35 -6.33
N LYS A 118 -14.25 2.47 -6.13
CA LYS A 118 -12.90 2.78 -6.65
C LYS A 118 -11.95 3.23 -5.55
N PHE A 119 -12.23 2.88 -4.29
CA PHE A 119 -11.33 3.11 -3.18
C PHE A 119 -10.02 2.35 -3.40
N VAL A 120 -8.86 2.95 -3.17
CA VAL A 120 -7.59 2.25 -3.43
C VAL A 120 -6.66 2.37 -2.24
N VAL A 121 -6.12 1.24 -1.81
CA VAL A 121 -4.91 1.20 -0.99
C VAL A 121 -3.70 1.42 -1.89
N ARG A 122 -2.93 2.45 -1.56
CA ARG A 122 -1.78 2.91 -2.33
C ARG A 122 -0.47 2.47 -1.72
N ASP A 123 -0.39 2.31 -0.40
CA ASP A 123 0.73 1.67 0.27
C ASP A 123 0.34 1.19 1.68
N LEU A 124 1.19 0.40 2.34
CA LEU A 124 1.01 -0.24 3.64
C LEU A 124 2.18 0.06 4.58
N ALA A 125 1.92 0.21 5.87
CA ALA A 125 2.95 0.28 6.89
C ALA A 125 2.54 -0.51 8.13
N TRP A 126 3.48 -1.17 8.79
CA TRP A 126 3.20 -1.93 10.00
C TRP A 126 4.12 -1.56 11.15
N HIS A 127 3.55 -1.51 12.35
CA HIS A 127 4.28 -1.34 13.59
C HIS A 127 3.75 -2.30 14.65
N PRO A 128 4.61 -2.96 15.44
CA PRO A 128 4.19 -3.95 16.43
C PRO A 128 3.25 -3.39 17.52
N GLU A 129 3.38 -2.09 17.83
CA GLU A 129 2.54 -1.43 18.84
C GLU A 129 1.42 -0.55 18.26
N GLN A 130 1.51 -0.16 16.97
CA GLN A 130 0.53 0.76 16.35
C GLN A 130 -0.37 0.04 15.32
N GLY A 131 -0.06 -1.22 14.97
CA GLY A 131 -0.84 -2.02 14.05
C GLY A 131 -0.52 -1.76 12.58
N LEU A 132 -1.48 -2.10 11.71
CA LEU A 132 -1.38 -1.97 10.27
C LEU A 132 -2.02 -0.66 9.80
N TRP A 133 -1.28 0.09 9.00
CA TRP A 133 -1.66 1.37 8.44
C TRP A 133 -1.58 1.33 6.92
N ALA A 134 -2.31 2.23 6.26
CA ALA A 134 -2.34 2.35 4.82
C ALA A 134 -2.47 3.81 4.39
N ALA A 135 -1.85 4.13 3.26
CA ALA A 135 -2.13 5.34 2.50
C ALA A 135 -3.21 4.97 1.48
N THR A 136 -4.31 5.70 1.47
CA THR A 136 -5.48 5.37 0.64
C THR A 136 -5.94 6.59 -0.16
N PHE A 137 -6.63 6.32 -1.25
CA PHE A 137 -7.11 7.36 -2.17
C PHE A 137 -8.56 7.13 -2.54
N ASP A 138 -9.36 8.19 -2.36
CA ASP A 138 -10.69 8.30 -2.93
C ASP A 138 -10.60 8.91 -4.33
N THR A 139 -10.83 8.07 -5.33
CA THR A 139 -10.70 8.46 -6.74
C THR A 139 -11.77 9.46 -7.19
N LEU A 140 -12.98 9.42 -6.62
CA LEU A 140 -14.06 10.32 -7.05
C LEU A 140 -13.95 11.68 -6.38
N ASN A 141 -13.57 11.71 -5.10
CA ASN A 141 -13.40 12.95 -4.35
C ASN A 141 -12.03 13.60 -4.53
N ASP A 142 -11.07 12.93 -5.18
CA ASP A 142 -9.70 13.41 -5.40
C ASP A 142 -9.00 13.68 -4.06
N GLU A 143 -9.16 12.74 -3.12
CA GLU A 143 -8.78 12.93 -1.71
C GLU A 143 -7.89 11.80 -1.19
N TRP A 144 -6.78 12.21 -0.58
CA TRP A 144 -5.86 11.32 0.13
C TRP A 144 -6.30 11.11 1.57
N SER A 145 -6.00 9.93 2.09
CA SER A 145 -6.29 9.57 3.47
C SER A 145 -5.20 8.68 4.06
N ILE A 146 -5.11 8.75 5.39
CA ILE A 146 -4.41 7.78 6.21
C ILE A 146 -5.46 6.84 6.79
N THR A 147 -5.16 5.55 6.82
CA THR A 147 -6.12 4.50 7.16
C THR A 147 -5.49 3.52 8.12
N HIS A 148 -6.22 3.14 9.15
CA HIS A 148 -5.90 2.01 10.01
C HIS A 148 -6.65 0.77 9.49
N LEU A 149 -5.95 -0.36 9.43
CA LEU A 149 -6.49 -1.62 8.95
C LEU A 149 -6.53 -2.64 10.09
N GLU A 150 -7.70 -3.24 10.30
CA GLU A 150 -7.91 -4.25 11.35
C GLU A 150 -7.94 -5.66 10.76
N VAL A 151 -7.01 -6.50 11.22
CA VAL A 151 -6.94 -7.92 10.85
C VAL A 151 -7.25 -8.74 12.10
N ASP A 152 -8.42 -9.36 12.11
CA ASP A 152 -8.92 -10.15 13.25
C ASP A 152 -8.09 -11.42 13.52
N ASP A 153 -7.79 -12.18 12.46
CA ASP A 153 -7.10 -13.47 12.57
C ASP A 153 -6.06 -13.65 11.46
N TRP A 154 -4.81 -13.43 11.82
CA TRP A 154 -3.64 -13.59 10.95
C TRP A 154 -3.34 -15.02 10.51
N SER A 155 -4.05 -16.02 11.03
CA SER A 155 -3.93 -17.41 10.56
C SER A 155 -4.91 -17.75 9.45
N ARG A 156 -5.87 -16.85 9.18
CA ARG A 156 -6.93 -17.04 8.18
C ARG A 156 -6.60 -16.38 6.86
N ARG A 157 -7.20 -16.92 5.81
CA ARG A 157 -7.07 -16.46 4.42
C ARG A 157 -8.32 -15.79 3.85
N ASP A 158 -9.37 -15.68 4.65
CA ASP A 158 -10.68 -15.16 4.26
C ASP A 158 -11.14 -13.99 5.16
N ASN A 159 -10.19 -13.23 5.72
CA ASN A 159 -10.53 -12.09 6.57
C ASN A 159 -11.32 -11.03 5.78
N LEU A 160 -12.29 -10.43 6.47
CA LEU A 160 -12.84 -9.12 6.12
C LEU A 160 -12.05 -8.08 6.92
N ILE A 161 -11.09 -7.45 6.25
CA ILE A 161 -10.16 -6.51 6.88
C ILE A 161 -10.91 -5.21 7.14
N GLY A 162 -11.02 -4.84 8.41
CA GLY A 162 -11.66 -3.61 8.85
C GLY A 162 -10.89 -2.38 8.37
N VAL A 163 -11.60 -1.29 8.10
CA VAL A 163 -11.02 -0.07 7.55
C VAL A 163 -11.54 1.13 8.33
N GLU A 164 -10.65 1.83 9.03
CA GLU A 164 -10.93 3.15 9.60
C GLU A 164 -10.06 4.19 8.89
N ARG A 165 -10.69 5.24 8.36
CA ARG A 165 -10.03 6.18 7.45
C ARG A 165 -10.18 7.61 7.95
N TRP A 166 -9.10 8.39 7.85
CA TRP A 166 -9.10 9.83 8.06
C TRP A 166 -8.64 10.53 6.78
N VAL A 167 -9.56 11.26 6.15
CA VAL A 167 -9.26 12.07 4.97
C VAL A 167 -8.46 13.31 5.36
N VAL A 168 -7.39 13.58 4.60
CA VAL A 168 -6.53 14.73 4.81
C VAL A 168 -7.35 16.01 4.54
N PRO A 169 -7.43 16.94 5.50
CA PRO A 169 -8.34 18.07 5.40
C PRO A 169 -7.93 19.01 4.26
N PRO A 170 -8.89 19.42 3.40
CA PRO A 170 -8.61 20.32 2.30
C PRO A 170 -8.30 21.73 2.81
N GLY A 171 -7.53 22.49 2.04
CA GLY A 171 -7.28 23.89 2.39
C GLY A 171 -6.56 24.65 1.29
N PRO A 172 -6.55 25.99 1.31
CA PRO A 172 -5.84 26.78 0.31
C PRO A 172 -4.33 26.47 0.32
N ALA A 173 -3.81 26.14 -0.85
CA ALA A 173 -2.39 26.01 -1.19
C ALA A 173 -1.41 26.86 -0.35
N GLU A 174 -1.62 28.17 -0.31
CA GLU A 174 -0.71 29.13 0.32
C GLU A 174 -0.92 29.28 1.83
N SER A 175 -1.89 28.57 2.43
CA SER A 175 -2.21 28.69 3.85
C SER A 175 -1.31 27.79 4.69
N PRO A 176 -0.68 28.32 5.75
CA PRO A 176 0.12 27.50 6.67
C PRO A 176 -0.72 26.54 7.52
N SER A 177 -2.06 26.66 7.48
CA SER A 177 -3.00 25.75 8.13
C SER A 177 -3.46 24.62 7.21
N THR A 178 -3.06 24.63 5.94
CA THR A 178 -3.40 23.57 5.00
C THR A 178 -2.44 22.44 5.17
N ASP A 179 -2.97 21.22 5.17
CA ASP A 179 -2.15 20.04 5.26
C ASP A 179 -1.18 19.93 4.07
N PRO A 180 0.14 19.76 4.31
CA PRO A 180 1.11 19.56 3.24
C PRO A 180 0.76 18.39 2.32
N CYS A 181 0.21 17.30 2.86
CA CYS A 181 -0.18 16.12 2.08
C CYS A 181 -1.32 16.38 1.11
N TYR A 182 -2.23 17.33 1.39
CA TYR A 182 -3.43 17.54 0.59
C TYR A 182 -3.12 17.90 -0.87
N TRP A 183 -2.09 18.70 -1.09
CA TRP A 183 -1.77 19.19 -2.45
C TRP A 183 -0.82 18.30 -3.24
N PHE A 184 -0.22 17.27 -2.63
CA PHE A 184 0.63 16.36 -3.40
C PHE A 184 -0.23 15.49 -4.32
N GLU A 185 -0.01 15.64 -5.63
CA GLU A 185 -0.76 14.88 -6.65
C GLU A 185 -0.39 13.39 -6.67
N ALA A 186 0.66 12.99 -5.96
CA ALA A 186 1.20 11.64 -6.04
C ALA A 186 1.87 11.23 -4.73
N VAL A 187 1.05 10.90 -3.73
CA VAL A 187 1.46 10.02 -2.63
C VAL A 187 1.77 8.64 -3.20
N SER A 188 2.90 8.09 -2.80
CA SER A 188 3.43 6.86 -3.34
C SER A 188 4.03 5.92 -2.32
N GLY A 189 4.37 6.36 -1.11
CA GLY A 189 4.96 5.51 -0.09
C GLY A 189 4.33 5.69 1.29
N LEU A 190 4.40 4.70 2.15
CA LEU A 190 4.05 4.74 3.57
C LEU A 190 4.90 3.73 4.34
N GLY A 191 5.52 4.14 5.43
CA GLY A 191 6.33 3.21 6.22
C GLY A 191 6.68 3.74 7.60
N PHE A 192 7.13 2.83 8.47
CA PHE A 192 7.68 3.20 9.77
C PHE A 192 9.21 3.26 9.72
N ALA A 193 9.78 4.30 10.34
CA ALA A 193 11.17 4.36 10.77
C ALA A 193 11.19 4.61 12.28
N GLY A 194 11.54 3.61 13.07
CA GLY A 194 11.19 3.58 14.49
C GLY A 194 9.69 3.74 14.71
N ASP A 195 9.31 4.66 15.61
CA ASP A 195 7.91 4.97 15.92
C ASP A 195 7.27 5.96 14.93
N GLU A 196 8.05 6.50 13.98
CA GLU A 196 7.59 7.55 13.07
C GLU A 196 6.95 6.96 11.82
N LEU A 197 5.65 7.23 11.64
CA LEU A 197 4.95 6.93 10.38
C LEU A 197 5.29 8.01 9.35
N LEU A 198 5.81 7.59 8.21
CA LEU A 198 6.30 8.47 7.14
C LEU A 198 5.57 8.18 5.85
N LEU A 199 5.06 9.24 5.21
CA LEU A 199 4.43 9.22 3.90
C LEU A 199 5.41 9.69 2.84
N GLY A 200 5.65 8.86 1.83
CA GLY A 200 6.45 9.18 0.65
C GLY A 200 5.64 9.87 -0.44
N VAL A 201 6.19 10.95 -1.00
CA VAL A 201 5.58 11.67 -2.13
C VAL A 201 6.54 11.79 -3.31
N ARG A 202 5.98 11.73 -4.53
CA ARG A 202 6.73 11.90 -5.78
C ARG A 202 7.07 13.36 -6.07
N GLY A 203 8.15 13.58 -6.83
CA GLY A 203 8.57 14.89 -7.31
C GLY A 203 7.80 15.40 -8.54
N THR A 204 6.58 14.95 -8.80
CA THR A 204 5.82 15.33 -10.01
C THR A 204 5.40 16.80 -10.00
N GLY A 205 5.24 17.39 -8.82
CA GLY A 205 4.62 18.71 -8.64
C GLY A 205 3.24 18.58 -8.01
N SER A 206 2.85 19.61 -7.26
CA SER A 206 1.46 19.93 -6.93
C SER A 206 0.91 21.03 -7.85
N LYS A 207 -0.37 21.38 -7.72
CA LYS A 207 -1.06 22.54 -8.36
C LYS A 207 -0.42 23.90 -8.02
N GLY A 208 0.87 24.08 -8.32
CA GLY A 208 1.62 25.33 -8.26
C GLY A 208 2.58 25.54 -7.09
N LEU A 209 2.76 24.59 -6.16
CA LEU A 209 3.42 24.90 -4.87
C LEU A 209 4.75 24.20 -4.61
N VAL A 210 4.88 22.90 -4.90
CA VAL A 210 6.11 22.14 -4.58
C VAL A 210 6.30 21.01 -5.60
N SER A 211 7.48 20.93 -6.20
CA SER A 211 7.90 19.83 -7.10
C SER A 211 8.99 18.95 -6.51
N GLU A 212 9.28 19.12 -5.23
CA GLU A 212 10.23 18.29 -4.50
C GLU A 212 9.53 17.04 -4.01
N GLY A 213 10.09 15.88 -4.31
CA GLY A 213 9.71 14.67 -3.59
C GLY A 213 10.16 14.79 -2.15
N SER A 214 9.42 14.18 -1.24
CA SER A 214 9.66 14.32 0.19
C SER A 214 9.20 13.08 0.96
N LEU A 215 9.69 12.98 2.19
CA LEU A 215 9.04 12.23 3.24
C LEU A 215 8.29 13.21 4.13
N LEU A 216 7.05 12.89 4.44
CA LEU A 216 6.19 13.65 5.32
C LEU A 216 5.91 12.79 6.55
N ARG A 217 6.19 13.32 7.74
CA ARG A 217 5.80 12.69 9.00
C ARG A 217 4.28 12.76 9.14
N VAL A 218 3.65 11.64 9.40
CA VAL A 218 2.23 11.52 9.73
C VAL A 218 2.08 11.63 11.25
N ARG A 219 1.32 12.62 11.70
CA ARG A 219 1.02 12.89 13.10
C ARG A 219 -0.12 12.00 13.57
N THR A 220 0.20 10.77 13.95
CA THR A 220 -0.80 9.76 14.35
C THR A 220 -1.64 10.20 15.56
N GLU A 221 -1.12 11.08 16.42
CA GLU A 221 -1.86 11.65 17.55
C GLU A 221 -3.05 12.52 17.13
N VAL A 222 -3.12 12.95 15.87
CA VAL A 222 -4.28 13.65 15.33
C VAL A 222 -5.49 12.73 15.26
N PHE A 223 -5.30 11.45 15.00
CA PHE A 223 -6.38 10.47 14.84
C PHE A 223 -7.05 10.09 16.16
N ASP A 224 -6.36 10.26 17.30
CA ASP A 224 -6.95 10.10 18.64
C ASP A 224 -8.11 11.07 18.93
N GLN A 225 -8.23 12.13 18.11
CA GLN A 225 -9.33 13.10 18.19
C GLN A 225 -10.61 12.60 17.52
N GLY A 226 -10.53 11.50 16.75
CA GLY A 226 -11.58 11.01 15.87
C GLY A 226 -11.70 11.88 14.62
N HIS A 227 -12.94 12.01 14.14
CA HIS A 227 -13.26 12.73 12.91
C HIS A 227 -13.91 14.08 13.18
N CYS A 228 -13.72 15.00 12.24
CA CYS A 228 -14.27 16.34 12.31
C CYS A 228 -15.00 16.73 11.03
N VAL A 229 -16.08 17.49 11.20
CA VAL A 229 -16.79 18.09 10.08
C VAL A 229 -16.04 19.33 9.60
N GLN A 230 -15.80 19.45 8.30
CA GLN A 230 -15.20 20.63 7.69
C GLN A 230 -16.29 21.63 7.27
N ASP A 231 -16.17 22.88 7.71
CA ASP A 231 -17.13 23.96 7.37
C ASP A 231 -17.25 24.20 5.86
N SER A 232 -16.19 23.91 5.10
CA SER A 232 -16.16 24.05 3.65
C SER A 232 -16.81 22.90 2.89
N ASP A 233 -16.99 21.75 3.54
CA ASP A 233 -17.60 20.57 2.94
C ASP A 233 -19.14 20.69 2.97
N VAL A 234 -19.80 20.39 1.86
CA VAL A 234 -21.25 20.47 1.74
C VAL A 234 -21.93 19.26 2.35
N SER A 235 -21.27 18.09 2.36
CA SER A 235 -21.85 16.85 2.89
C SER A 235 -22.03 16.92 4.41
N GLN A 236 -21.14 17.65 5.10
CA GLN A 236 -21.09 17.75 6.55
C GLN A 236 -20.89 16.38 7.22
N ASP A 237 -20.18 15.48 6.54
CA ASP A 237 -19.96 14.10 7.01
C ASP A 237 -19.09 14.09 8.29
N PRO A 238 -19.61 13.56 9.41
CA PRO A 238 -18.91 13.52 10.67
C PRO A 238 -17.87 12.38 10.78
N LEU A 239 -17.75 11.49 9.79
CA LEU A 239 -16.88 10.31 9.81
C LEU A 239 -15.73 10.41 8.80
N TYR A 240 -15.52 11.58 8.18
CA TYR A 240 -14.71 11.67 6.98
C TYR A 240 -13.32 12.28 7.19
N TYR A 241 -13.26 13.53 7.65
CA TYR A 241 -11.98 14.27 7.74
C TYR A 241 -11.25 14.08 9.06
N ALA A 242 -9.92 14.12 9.00
CA ALA A 242 -9.08 14.35 10.17
C ALA A 242 -9.36 15.73 10.78
N CYS A 243 -9.15 15.85 12.10
CA CYS A 243 -9.46 17.07 12.85
C CYS A 243 -8.44 18.19 12.75
N ASP A 244 -7.20 17.90 12.35
CA ASP A 244 -6.10 18.85 12.30
C ASP A 244 -5.12 18.48 11.18
N VAL A 245 -4.07 19.27 11.00
CA VAL A 245 -2.95 18.98 10.09
C VAL A 245 -2.28 17.66 10.50
N VAL A 246 -2.36 16.70 9.60
CA VAL A 246 -1.84 15.34 9.67
C VAL A 246 -0.36 15.31 9.29
N CYS A 247 0.06 16.04 8.26
CA CYS A 247 1.42 15.90 7.74
C CYS A 247 2.36 17.05 8.09
N GLU A 248 3.63 16.72 8.33
CA GLU A 248 4.74 17.67 8.48
C GLU A 248 5.91 17.22 7.60
N GLN A 249 6.56 18.13 6.88
CA GLN A 249 7.71 17.76 6.04
C GLN A 249 8.89 17.30 6.90
N TRP A 250 9.43 16.13 6.59
CA TRP A 250 10.48 15.47 7.36
C TRP A 250 11.81 15.45 6.61
N CYS A 251 11.79 15.11 5.32
CA CYS A 251 12.96 15.10 4.44
C CYS A 251 12.60 15.57 3.03
N SER A 252 13.53 16.21 2.33
CA SER A 252 13.41 16.53 0.89
C SER A 252 14.43 15.74 0.06
N PHE A 253 13.96 15.23 -1.08
CA PHE A 253 14.77 14.55 -2.10
C PHE A 253 15.17 15.49 -3.25
N GLY A 254 14.74 16.75 -3.20
CA GLY A 254 14.96 17.72 -4.25
C GLY A 254 13.94 17.64 -5.39
N ASN A 255 14.07 18.57 -6.34
CA ASN A 255 13.09 18.77 -7.39
C ASN A 255 13.11 17.62 -8.41
N LYS A 256 11.91 17.13 -8.78
CA LYS A 256 11.70 16.09 -9.81
C LYS A 256 12.24 14.70 -9.47
N ILE A 257 12.72 14.50 -8.25
CA ILE A 257 13.04 13.19 -7.68
C ILE A 257 12.03 12.92 -6.56
N GLY A 258 11.54 11.69 -6.43
CA GLY A 258 10.69 11.33 -5.30
C GLY A 258 10.47 9.84 -5.13
N VAL A 259 9.66 9.49 -4.14
CA VAL A 259 9.50 8.10 -3.68
C VAL A 259 8.78 7.25 -4.73
N ALA A 260 9.36 6.13 -5.11
CA ALA A 260 8.82 5.23 -6.11
C ALA A 260 7.58 4.51 -5.60
N GLY A 261 7.62 3.89 -4.42
CA GLY A 261 6.46 3.13 -3.90
C GLY A 261 6.46 2.76 -2.42
N ASP A 262 7.54 2.95 -1.65
CA ASP A 262 7.56 2.54 -0.23
C ASP A 262 8.65 3.24 0.59
N VAL A 263 8.50 3.20 1.91
CA VAL A 263 9.43 3.73 2.91
C VAL A 263 9.72 2.63 3.93
N VAL A 264 10.99 2.40 4.25
CA VAL A 264 11.39 1.38 5.23
C VAL A 264 12.38 1.96 6.23
N GLU A 265 12.54 1.31 7.37
CA GLU A 265 13.62 1.62 8.29
C GLU A 265 14.99 1.29 7.66
N ALA A 266 15.93 2.24 7.76
CA ALA A 266 17.30 2.06 7.32
C ALA A 266 18.09 1.17 8.28
N LEU A 267 19.26 0.68 7.85
CA LEU A 267 20.11 -0.21 8.66
C LEU A 267 20.57 0.35 10.01
N ASP A 268 20.52 1.67 10.21
CA ASP A 268 20.88 2.29 11.48
C ASP A 268 19.76 2.21 12.54
N GLY A 269 18.54 1.81 12.15
CA GLY A 269 17.38 1.69 13.03
C GLY A 269 16.78 3.03 13.47
N GLU A 270 17.20 4.15 12.86
CA GLU A 270 16.71 5.50 13.20
C GLU A 270 16.30 6.28 11.94
N SER A 271 17.04 6.11 10.85
CA SER A 271 16.78 6.78 9.58
C SER A 271 15.72 6.03 8.77
N ALA A 272 15.06 6.75 7.87
CA ALA A 272 14.20 6.15 6.87
C ALA A 272 14.98 5.93 5.58
N ALA A 273 14.66 4.86 4.87
CA ALA A 273 15.13 4.58 3.52
C ALA A 273 13.94 4.55 2.56
N ALA A 274 14.11 5.13 1.38
CA ALA A 274 13.09 5.16 0.36
C ALA A 274 13.72 4.85 -1.00
N TRP A 275 12.99 4.08 -1.81
CA TRP A 275 13.35 3.86 -3.20
C TRP A 275 12.94 5.09 -4.00
N LEU A 276 13.88 5.73 -4.68
CA LEU A 276 13.67 6.97 -5.41
C LEU A 276 13.66 6.72 -6.91
N ARG A 277 12.84 7.52 -7.59
CA ARG A 277 12.79 7.59 -9.04
C ARG A 277 12.73 9.03 -9.52
N SER A 278 13.05 9.23 -10.79
CA SER A 278 12.99 10.53 -11.43
C SER A 278 11.69 10.73 -12.22
N GLU A 279 11.21 11.96 -12.22
CA GLU A 279 10.16 12.44 -13.12
C GLU A 279 10.72 13.24 -14.30
N ASP A 280 12.03 13.55 -14.28
CA ASP A 280 12.72 14.35 -15.30
C ASP A 280 14.15 13.84 -15.53
N GLU A 281 14.48 13.52 -16.79
CA GLU A 281 15.80 12.99 -17.20
C GLU A 281 16.95 13.95 -16.84
N ASP A 282 16.70 15.26 -16.75
CA ASP A 282 17.72 16.26 -16.38
C ASP A 282 18.07 16.20 -14.88
N ALA A 283 17.18 15.67 -14.04
CA ALA A 283 17.42 15.50 -12.60
C ALA A 283 18.13 14.17 -12.30
N MET A 284 17.63 13.09 -12.89
CA MET A 284 18.14 11.72 -12.78
C MET A 284 17.57 10.91 -13.94
N ALA A 285 18.34 9.95 -14.48
CA ALA A 285 17.90 9.16 -15.63
C ALA A 285 16.58 8.43 -15.34
N LEU A 286 15.67 8.38 -16.32
CA LEU A 286 14.31 7.85 -16.09
C LEU A 286 14.26 6.33 -15.88
N ASP A 287 15.30 5.60 -16.28
CA ASP A 287 15.48 4.16 -16.09
C ASP A 287 16.35 3.81 -14.88
N HIS A 288 16.77 4.82 -14.12
CA HIS A 288 17.53 4.68 -12.90
C HIS A 288 16.63 4.87 -11.68
N ASN A 289 16.66 3.90 -10.78
CA ASN A 289 16.10 4.06 -9.44
C ASN A 289 17.18 3.79 -8.40
N GLU A 290 17.18 4.55 -7.30
CA GLU A 290 18.16 4.43 -6.23
C GLU A 290 17.53 4.39 -4.84
N LEU A 291 18.17 3.66 -3.92
CA LEU A 291 17.86 3.75 -2.50
C LEU A 291 18.53 5.01 -1.92
N SER A 292 17.74 5.83 -1.25
CA SER A 292 18.22 6.95 -0.46
C SER A 292 17.78 6.85 0.98
N THR A 293 18.59 7.42 1.86
CA THR A 293 18.33 7.49 3.30
C THR A 293 18.11 8.93 3.74
N CYS A 294 17.27 9.12 4.74
CA CYS A 294 16.98 10.39 5.36
C CYS A 294 17.06 10.19 6.87
N ALA A 295 17.89 10.98 7.55
CA ALA A 295 17.99 10.95 9.01
C ALA A 295 16.81 11.72 9.65
N PRO A 296 16.45 11.42 10.91
CA PRO A 296 15.51 12.22 11.67
C PRO A 296 15.93 13.70 11.71
N PRO A 297 15.05 14.65 11.33
CA PRO A 297 15.37 16.06 11.39
C PRO A 297 15.45 16.53 12.85
N ALA A 298 16.24 17.57 13.07
CA ALA A 298 16.12 18.33 14.31
C ALA A 298 14.76 19.04 14.36
N ALA A 299 14.27 19.33 15.57
CA ALA A 299 12.96 19.96 15.73
C ALA A 299 12.84 21.28 14.95
N GLY A 300 11.87 21.34 14.03
CA GLY A 300 11.62 22.50 13.15
C GLY A 300 12.57 22.63 11.96
N GLU A 301 13.36 21.60 11.66
CA GLU A 301 14.22 21.51 10.49
C GLU A 301 13.70 20.43 9.52
N VAL A 302 14.20 20.44 8.28
CA VAL A 302 13.94 19.41 7.27
C VAL A 302 15.28 18.75 6.93
N SER A 303 15.33 17.42 6.95
CA SER A 303 16.53 16.67 6.60
C SER A 303 16.78 16.68 5.10
N GLU A 304 18.06 16.61 4.72
CA GLU A 304 18.48 16.35 3.35
C GLU A 304 18.71 14.84 3.18
N ALA A 305 18.25 14.31 2.05
CA ALA A 305 18.49 12.92 1.70
C ALA A 305 19.96 12.66 1.35
N ALA A 306 20.42 11.44 1.64
CA ALA A 306 21.71 10.93 1.24
C ALA A 306 21.54 9.62 0.44
N SER A 307 22.06 9.58 -0.77
CA SER A 307 22.07 8.35 -1.59
C SER A 307 22.83 7.24 -0.86
N ALA A 308 22.22 6.06 -0.77
CA ALA A 308 22.86 4.84 -0.27
C ALA A 308 23.84 4.26 -1.29
N ASN A 309 23.87 4.78 -2.53
CA ASN A 309 24.60 4.25 -3.68
C ASN A 309 24.21 2.79 -4.01
N VAL A 310 22.94 2.44 -3.79
CA VAL A 310 22.33 1.18 -4.20
C VAL A 310 21.30 1.54 -5.25
N PHE A 311 21.40 0.94 -6.44
CA PHE A 311 20.54 1.32 -7.56
C PHE A 311 20.26 0.13 -8.46
N LEU A 312 19.13 0.23 -9.15
CA LEU A 312 18.77 -0.67 -10.23
C LEU A 312 18.71 0.18 -11.50
N ASP A 313 19.63 -0.09 -12.41
CA ASP A 313 19.59 0.43 -13.77
C ASP A 313 18.73 -0.49 -14.65
N GLU A 314 18.26 0.02 -15.78
CA GLU A 314 17.41 -0.71 -16.74
C GLU A 314 16.00 -1.04 -16.21
N VAL A 315 15.45 -0.20 -15.32
CA VAL A 315 14.09 -0.38 -14.82
C VAL A 315 13.08 -0.12 -15.93
N VAL A 316 12.13 -1.05 -16.09
CA VAL A 316 11.00 -0.87 -16.99
C VAL A 316 9.96 0.00 -16.30
N ARG A 317 9.68 1.18 -16.86
CA ARG A 317 8.65 2.07 -16.33
C ARG A 317 7.28 1.38 -16.30
N GLY A 318 6.61 1.38 -15.16
CA GLY A 318 5.41 0.60 -14.87
C GLY A 318 5.65 -0.79 -14.25
N ASP A 319 6.91 -1.18 -14.09
CA ASP A 319 7.40 -2.36 -13.35
C ASP A 319 8.55 -1.96 -12.40
N GLU A 320 8.49 -0.76 -11.83
CA GLU A 320 9.43 -0.31 -10.80
C GLU A 320 9.26 -1.11 -9.50
N ILE A 321 10.29 -1.11 -8.64
CA ILE A 321 10.14 -1.50 -7.24
C ILE A 321 9.19 -0.48 -6.59
N ASP A 322 7.98 -0.93 -6.27
CA ASP A 322 6.88 -0.13 -5.71
C ASP A 322 6.55 -0.57 -4.28
N ALA A 323 7.29 -1.52 -3.72
CA ALA A 323 7.17 -2.00 -2.34
C ALA A 323 8.53 -2.42 -1.79
N MET A 324 8.73 -2.25 -0.48
CA MET A 324 9.92 -2.70 0.22
C MET A 324 9.59 -3.25 1.61
N ALA A 325 10.25 -4.33 2.01
CA ALA A 325 10.11 -4.88 3.35
C ALA A 325 11.43 -5.50 3.81
N ARG A 326 11.75 -5.32 5.09
CA ARG A 326 12.92 -5.94 5.71
C ARG A 326 12.51 -7.22 6.42
N ILE A 327 13.09 -8.35 6.05
CA ILE A 327 12.81 -9.67 6.64
C ILE A 327 14.13 -10.26 7.11
N ASP A 328 14.22 -10.65 8.39
CA ASP A 328 15.43 -11.15 9.04
C ASP A 328 16.66 -10.22 8.82
N GLY A 329 16.41 -8.91 8.76
CA GLY A 329 17.41 -7.88 8.51
C GLY A 329 17.78 -7.65 7.03
N ALA A 330 17.38 -8.54 6.12
CA ALA A 330 17.60 -8.38 4.68
C ALA A 330 16.48 -7.52 4.05
N LEU A 331 16.84 -6.59 3.18
CA LEU A 331 15.88 -5.74 2.49
C LEU A 331 15.42 -6.42 1.20
N TYR A 332 14.11 -6.56 1.04
CA TYR A 332 13.47 -7.06 -0.16
C TYR A 332 12.70 -5.93 -0.84
N GLY A 333 12.86 -5.81 -2.15
CA GLY A 333 12.06 -4.93 -3.00
C GLY A 333 11.13 -5.75 -3.89
N LEU A 334 9.86 -5.36 -3.99
CA LEU A 334 8.88 -6.01 -4.86
C LEU A 334 8.48 -5.06 -5.98
N SER A 335 8.51 -5.54 -7.22
CA SER A 335 8.06 -4.75 -8.36
C SER A 335 6.54 -4.78 -8.51
N VAL A 336 6.01 -3.78 -9.22
CA VAL A 336 4.57 -3.70 -9.56
C VAL A 336 4.05 -5.01 -10.16
N LEU A 337 4.84 -5.69 -11.01
CA LEU A 337 4.44 -6.93 -11.68
C LEU A 337 4.83 -8.22 -10.95
N GLY A 338 5.43 -8.13 -9.76
CA GLY A 338 5.68 -9.29 -8.90
C GLY A 338 7.08 -9.85 -8.89
N LYS A 339 8.07 -9.20 -9.50
CA LYS A 339 9.47 -9.58 -9.32
C LYS A 339 9.91 -9.25 -7.90
N VAL A 340 10.71 -10.13 -7.32
CA VAL A 340 11.25 -9.96 -5.97
C VAL A 340 12.75 -9.80 -6.06
N TYR A 341 13.25 -8.72 -5.47
CA TYR A 341 14.65 -8.36 -5.43
C TYR A 341 15.17 -8.44 -4.01
N LEU A 342 16.34 -9.04 -3.83
CA LEU A 342 17.15 -8.89 -2.64
C LEU A 342 18.05 -7.67 -2.82
N ILE A 343 17.97 -6.72 -1.90
CA ILE A 343 18.73 -5.47 -1.92
C ILE A 343 19.81 -5.54 -0.84
N ASP A 344 21.07 -5.67 -1.24
CA ASP A 344 22.21 -5.62 -0.31
C ASP A 344 22.72 -4.19 -0.21
N GLU A 345 22.37 -3.52 0.89
CA GLU A 345 22.75 -2.12 1.14
C GLU A 345 24.25 -1.94 1.45
N VAL A 346 24.95 -3.00 1.84
CA VAL A 346 26.38 -2.98 2.20
C VAL A 346 27.25 -3.23 0.98
N GLU A 347 26.96 -4.31 0.25
CA GLU A 347 27.66 -4.67 -0.99
C GLU A 347 27.15 -3.88 -2.20
N ARG A 348 26.01 -3.19 -2.04
CA ARG A 348 25.37 -2.31 -3.04
C ARG A 348 24.95 -3.05 -4.29
N THR A 349 24.25 -4.16 -4.10
CA THR A 349 23.70 -4.97 -5.19
C THR A 349 22.19 -5.10 -5.08
N VAL A 350 21.57 -5.35 -6.22
CA VAL A 350 20.14 -5.63 -6.35
C VAL A 350 20.03 -6.89 -7.21
N ASP A 351 19.62 -7.99 -6.60
CA ASP A 351 19.57 -9.30 -7.25
C ASP A 351 18.13 -9.82 -7.29
N GLU A 352 17.64 -10.19 -8.48
CA GLU A 352 16.33 -10.85 -8.62
C GLU A 352 16.39 -12.26 -8.02
N VAL A 353 15.50 -12.56 -7.06
CA VAL A 353 15.51 -13.82 -6.29
C VAL A 353 14.22 -14.64 -6.42
N ASP A 354 13.13 -14.04 -6.87
CA ASP A 354 11.84 -14.72 -7.09
C ASP A 354 10.97 -13.94 -8.10
N ASP A 355 9.92 -14.60 -8.61
CA ASP A 355 8.91 -14.02 -9.50
C ASP A 355 7.51 -14.56 -9.15
N LEU A 356 6.70 -13.70 -8.54
CA LEU A 356 5.34 -14.01 -8.11
C LEU A 356 4.32 -13.91 -9.24
N SER A 357 4.67 -13.32 -10.40
CA SER A 357 3.72 -13.03 -11.48
C SER A 357 2.96 -14.27 -11.94
N GLY A 358 3.62 -15.43 -11.97
CA GLY A 358 3.02 -16.70 -12.36
C GLY A 358 1.96 -17.26 -11.40
N LEU A 359 1.85 -16.72 -10.19
CA LEU A 359 0.86 -17.11 -9.17
C LEU A 359 -0.46 -16.35 -9.31
N PHE A 360 -0.50 -15.28 -10.11
CA PHE A 360 -1.68 -14.44 -10.31
C PHE A 360 -2.20 -14.61 -11.75
N ALA A 361 -3.22 -15.46 -11.92
CA ALA A 361 -3.90 -15.63 -13.20
C ALA A 361 -4.72 -14.37 -13.57
N ASP A 362 -5.03 -14.19 -14.86
CA ASP A 362 -5.92 -13.19 -15.48
C ASP A 362 -5.85 -11.75 -14.92
N GLN A 363 -5.43 -10.78 -15.74
CA GLN A 363 -5.19 -9.36 -15.38
C GLN A 363 -4.00 -9.12 -14.43
N GLY A 364 -3.46 -10.17 -13.81
CA GLY A 364 -2.14 -10.23 -13.16
C GLY A 364 -2.02 -9.51 -11.81
N LEU A 365 -0.83 -9.56 -11.24
CA LEU A 365 -0.46 -8.82 -10.03
C LEU A 365 -0.22 -7.34 -10.36
N ARG A 366 -0.78 -6.45 -9.54
CA ARG A 366 -0.46 -5.02 -9.51
C ARG A 366 -0.18 -4.62 -8.08
N LEU A 367 1.04 -4.87 -7.66
CA LEU A 367 1.49 -4.51 -6.34
C LEU A 367 1.58 -2.99 -6.20
N ARG A 368 1.20 -2.47 -5.03
CA ARG A 368 1.24 -1.04 -4.71
C ARG A 368 2.02 -0.69 -3.44
N GLY A 369 2.24 -1.67 -2.57
CA GLY A 369 2.83 -1.42 -1.28
C GLY A 369 3.08 -2.68 -0.49
N ALA A 370 4.04 -2.64 0.44
CA ALA A 370 4.30 -3.75 1.33
C ALA A 370 4.78 -3.31 2.71
N ALA A 371 4.66 -4.20 3.68
CA ALA A 371 5.22 -4.00 5.00
C ALA A 371 5.79 -5.33 5.51
N ALA A 372 6.87 -5.25 6.30
CA ALA A 372 7.29 -6.36 7.12
C ALA A 372 6.31 -6.52 8.29
N VAL A 373 5.76 -7.71 8.48
CA VAL A 373 4.81 -8.03 9.55
C VAL A 373 5.28 -9.24 10.32
N THR A 374 4.90 -9.35 11.60
CA THR A 374 5.10 -10.58 12.38
C THR A 374 3.78 -11.34 12.55
N VAL A 375 3.70 -12.53 11.96
CA VAL A 375 2.54 -13.42 12.06
C VAL A 375 2.77 -14.46 13.17
N PRO A 376 1.82 -14.66 14.12
CA PRO A 376 1.96 -15.56 15.27
C PRO A 376 2.22 -17.04 14.99
#